data_AF-A0A2H3BGU9-F1
#
_entry.id   AF-A0A2H3BGU9-F1
#
_cell.length_a   1.000
_cell.length_b   1.000
_cell.length_c   1.000
_cell.angle_alpha   90.00
_cell.angle_beta   90.00
_cell.angle_gamma   90.00
#
_symmetry.space_group_name_H-M   'P 1'
#
loop_
_entity.id
_entity.type
_entity.pdbx_description
1 polymer ?
#
loop_
_entity_poly.entity_id
_entity_poly.type
_entity_poly.pdbx_seq_one_letter_code
_entity_poly.pdbx_strand_id
1 'polypeptide(L)'
;MISMVLEYKAAVKKITADQDNGLREFKLSRAEWDIVKDLHDVLQILKDATLYFLRSTPSLATVIPVMDHIDTILATAALDKVKFSAPIHAALTVAKVHLNMYYDRTDQLKVYCIAMVLHP
;
A
#
# COMPACT_ATOMS: atom_id res chain seq x y z
N MET A 1 2.11 -2.93 -11.14
CA MET A 1 2.24 -4.39 -11.30
C MET A 1 1.00 -5.13 -10.81
N ILE A 2 0.57 -4.99 -9.55
CA ILE A 2 -0.64 -5.68 -9.06
C ILE A 2 -1.93 -5.22 -9.78
N SER A 3 -2.06 -3.93 -10.09
CA SER A 3 -3.19 -3.40 -10.88
C SER A 3 -3.31 -4.11 -12.24
N MET A 4 -2.19 -4.29 -12.93
CA MET A 4 -2.13 -5.04 -14.19
C MET A 4 -2.57 -6.50 -13.99
N VAL A 5 -2.12 -7.17 -12.93
CA VAL A 5 -2.52 -8.56 -12.65
C VAL A 5 -4.03 -8.68 -12.44
N LEU A 6 -4.67 -7.67 -11.83
CA LEU A 6 -6.13 -7.62 -11.67
C LEU A 6 -6.85 -7.31 -12.99
N GLU A 7 -6.34 -6.39 -13.80
CA GLU A 7 -6.87 -6.06 -15.15
C GLU A 7 -6.84 -7.29 -16.06
N TYR A 8 -5.75 -8.05 -16.06
CA TYR A 8 -5.56 -9.24 -16.89
C TYR A 8 -6.00 -10.54 -16.19
N LYS A 9 -6.76 -10.48 -15.09
CA LYS A 9 -7.16 -11.65 -14.28
C LYS A 9 -7.77 -12.79 -15.10
N ALA A 10 -8.60 -12.48 -16.10
CA ALA A 10 -9.20 -13.48 -16.98
C ALA A 10 -8.15 -14.18 -17.86
N ALA A 11 -7.22 -13.42 -18.45
CA ALA A 11 -6.13 -13.96 -19.25
C ALA A 11 -5.17 -14.81 -18.40
N VAL A 12 -4.79 -14.33 -17.22
CA VAL A 12 -3.95 -15.06 -16.26
C VAL A 12 -4.60 -16.38 -15.86
N LYS A 13 -5.90 -16.39 -15.56
CA LYS A 13 -6.65 -17.62 -15.25
C LYS A 13 -6.69 -18.60 -16.42
N LYS A 14 -6.84 -18.10 -17.66
CA LYS A 14 -6.88 -18.95 -18.85
C LYS A 14 -5.52 -19.58 -19.11
N ILE A 15 -4.45 -18.79 -19.07
CA ILE A 15 -3.08 -19.25 -19.34
C ILE A 15 -2.62 -20.26 -18.28
N THR A 16 -2.91 -20.03 -17.00
CA THR A 16 -2.55 -20.95 -15.90
C THR A 16 -3.43 -22.19 -15.82
N ALA A 17 -4.59 -22.23 -16.48
CA ALA A 17 -5.47 -23.40 -16.51
C ALA A 17 -5.13 -24.39 -17.62
N ASP A 18 -4.47 -23.92 -18.69
CA ASP A 18 -4.06 -24.73 -19.82
C ASP A 18 -2.85 -25.61 -19.46
N GLN A 19 -2.93 -26.91 -19.75
CA GLN A 19 -1.87 -27.87 -19.43
C GLN A 19 -0.67 -27.70 -20.37
N ASP A 20 -0.89 -27.28 -21.61
CA ASP A 20 0.16 -27.13 -22.61
C ASP A 20 1.13 -26.00 -22.28
N ASN A 21 0.68 -25.04 -21.47
CA ASN A 21 1.50 -23.91 -21.02
C ASN A 21 2.48 -24.28 -19.90
N GLY A 22 2.31 -25.40 -19.21
CA GLY A 22 3.18 -25.79 -18.08
C GLY A 22 3.09 -24.88 -16.85
N LEU A 23 2.12 -23.97 -16.77
CA LEU A 23 1.99 -22.94 -15.72
C LEU A 23 0.96 -23.28 -14.63
N ARG A 24 0.52 -24.53 -14.56
CA ARG A 24 -0.59 -24.95 -13.69
C ARG A 24 -0.30 -24.78 -12.20
N GLU A 25 0.96 -24.88 -11.81
CA GLU A 25 1.42 -24.66 -10.42
C GLU A 25 1.25 -23.21 -9.96
N PHE A 26 1.21 -22.23 -10.88
CA PHE A 26 1.01 -20.81 -10.58
C PHE A 26 -0.47 -20.39 -10.55
N LYS A 27 -1.38 -21.36 -10.68
CA LYS A 27 -2.81 -21.09 -10.66
C LYS A 27 -3.25 -20.68 -9.25
N LEU A 28 -3.53 -19.38 -9.10
CA LEU A 28 -4.07 -18.84 -7.86
C LEU A 28 -5.50 -19.36 -7.60
N SER A 29 -5.71 -19.80 -6.37
CA SER A 29 -7.01 -20.10 -5.78
C SER A 29 -7.88 -18.84 -5.67
N ARG A 30 -9.17 -19.03 -5.37
CA ARG A 30 -10.08 -17.91 -5.13
C ARG A 30 -9.61 -17.03 -3.97
N ALA A 31 -9.19 -17.65 -2.86
CA ALA A 31 -8.71 -16.94 -1.69
C ALA A 31 -7.46 -16.11 -1.99
N GLU A 32 -6.51 -16.64 -2.77
CA GLU A 32 -5.32 -15.88 -3.19
C GLU A 32 -5.68 -14.70 -4.09
N TRP A 33 -6.65 -14.86 -4.99
CA TRP A 33 -7.16 -13.74 -5.79
C TRP A 33 -7.81 -12.65 -4.94
N ASP A 34 -8.46 -13.02 -3.84
CA ASP A 34 -9.04 -12.07 -2.89
C ASP A 34 -7.92 -11.35 -2.13
N ILE A 35 -6.88 -12.07 -1.68
CA ILE A 35 -5.67 -11.46 -1.08
C ILE A 35 -4.98 -10.48 -2.03
N VAL A 36 -4.85 -10.83 -3.33
CA VAL A 36 -4.25 -9.93 -4.34
C VAL A 36 -5.07 -8.64 -4.48
N LYS A 37 -6.40 -8.73 -4.40
CA LYS A 37 -7.28 -7.56 -4.43
C LYS A 37 -7.14 -6.72 -3.17
N ASP A 38 -7.17 -7.35 -1.99
CA ASP A 38 -6.97 -6.65 -0.72
C ASP A 38 -5.62 -5.92 -0.70
N LEU A 39 -4.57 -6.58 -1.18
CA LEU A 39 -3.24 -6.02 -1.28
C LEU A 39 -3.18 -4.83 -2.24
N HIS A 40 -3.87 -4.92 -3.38
CA HIS A 40 -4.00 -3.78 -4.30
C HIS A 40 -4.63 -2.57 -3.60
N ASP A 41 -5.75 -2.79 -2.91
CA ASP A 41 -6.53 -1.72 -2.29
C ASP A 41 -5.76 -1.06 -1.14
N VAL A 42 -5.03 -1.84 -0.33
CA VAL A 42 -4.16 -1.31 0.73
C VAL A 42 -2.96 -0.56 0.18
N LEU A 43 -2.30 -1.07 -0.88
CA LEU A 43 -1.12 -0.42 -1.45
C LEU A 43 -1.42 0.85 -2.23
N GLN A 44 -2.69 1.09 -2.57
CA GLN A 44 -3.11 2.26 -3.33
C GLN A 44 -2.69 3.57 -2.65
N ILE A 45 -2.78 3.68 -1.32
CA ILE A 45 -2.36 4.89 -0.59
C ILE A 45 -0.85 5.15 -0.71
N LEU A 46 -0.03 4.10 -0.71
CA LEU A 46 1.42 4.24 -0.86
C LEU A 46 1.80 4.64 -2.29
N LYS A 47 1.09 4.11 -3.28
CA LYS A 47 1.22 4.53 -4.68
C LYS A 47 0.84 6.00 -4.83
N ASP A 48 -0.27 6.43 -4.25
CA ASP A 48 -0.75 7.81 -4.33
C ASP A 48 0.21 8.78 -3.66
N ALA A 49 0.76 8.43 -2.48
CA ALA A 49 1.82 9.19 -1.84
C ALA A 49 3.10 9.28 -2.69
N THR A 50 3.51 8.17 -3.31
CA THR A 50 4.68 8.14 -4.21
C THR A 50 4.45 9.05 -5.42
N LEU A 51 3.29 8.94 -6.07
CA LEU A 51 2.93 9.78 -7.21
C LEU A 51 2.76 11.24 -6.84
N TYR A 52 2.34 11.54 -5.61
CA TYR A 52 2.32 12.88 -5.07
C TYR A 52 3.75 13.44 -5.04
N PHE A 53 4.68 12.80 -4.31
CA PHE A 53 6.08 13.24 -4.17
C PHE A 53 6.91 13.23 -5.46
N LEU A 54 6.49 12.49 -6.49
CA LEU A 54 7.11 12.54 -7.82
C LEU A 54 6.77 13.82 -8.60
N ARG A 55 5.76 14.60 -8.18
CA ARG A 55 5.44 15.89 -8.78
C ARG A 55 6.46 16.94 -8.33
N SER A 56 6.56 18.04 -9.06
CA SER A 56 7.47 19.15 -8.69
C SER A 56 6.92 20.06 -7.58
N THR A 57 5.70 19.81 -7.10
CA THR A 57 4.97 20.66 -6.15
C THR A 57 5.16 20.31 -4.66
N PRO A 58 5.30 19.04 -4.23
CA PRO A 58 5.44 18.73 -2.82
C PRO A 58 6.75 19.28 -2.26
N SER A 59 6.63 19.94 -1.12
CA SER A 59 7.74 20.48 -0.35
C SER A 59 8.00 19.61 0.88
N LEU A 60 9.12 19.86 1.56
CA LEU A 60 9.46 19.16 2.80
C LEU A 60 8.36 19.24 3.87
N ALA A 61 7.61 20.35 3.88
CA ALA A 61 6.48 20.58 4.79
C ALA A 61 5.34 19.57 4.63
N THR A 62 5.22 18.94 3.45
CA THR A 62 4.13 18.02 3.12
C THR A 62 4.40 16.58 3.57
N VAL A 63 5.63 16.28 4.00
CA VAL A 63 6.03 14.91 4.38
C VAL A 63 5.25 14.40 5.59
N ILE A 64 5.19 15.18 6.68
CA ILE A 64 4.44 14.79 7.89
C ILE A 64 2.94 14.67 7.59
N PRO A 65 2.27 15.65 6.94
CA PRO A 65 0.86 15.51 6.55
C PRO A 65 0.56 14.28 5.69
N VAL A 66 1.44 13.93 4.74
CA VAL A 66 1.25 12.73 3.93
C VAL A 66 1.45 11.47 4.76
N MET A 67 2.40 11.45 5.69
CA MET A 67 2.55 10.34 6.64
C MET A 67 1.30 10.17 7.52
N ASP A 68 0.71 11.25 8.02
CA ASP A 68 -0.53 11.24 8.81
C ASP A 68 -1.70 10.67 8.00
N HIS A 69 -1.77 11.04 6.72
CA HIS A 69 -2.77 10.49 5.82
C HIS A 69 -2.57 8.98 5.59
N ILE A 70 -1.32 8.54 5.39
CA ILE A 70 -0.99 7.12 5.28
C ILE A 70 -1.38 6.39 6.57
N ASP A 71 -0.99 6.89 7.75
CA ASP A 71 -1.32 6.24 9.04
C ASP A 71 -2.82 6.09 9.21
N THR A 72 -3.58 7.16 8.94
CA THR A 72 -5.04 7.16 9.07
C THR A 72 -5.69 6.08 8.21
N ILE A 73 -5.26 5.96 6.95
CA ILE A 73 -5.79 4.96 6.02
C ILE A 73 -5.41 3.54 6.48
N LEU A 74 -4.15 3.31 6.85
CA LEU A 74 -3.69 1.99 7.32
C LEU A 74 -4.33 1.60 8.66
N ALA A 75 -4.52 2.55 9.58
CA ALA A 75 -5.21 2.35 10.85
C ALA A 75 -6.66 1.95 10.64
N THR A 76 -7.35 2.68 9.76
CA THR A 76 -8.75 2.40 9.42
C THR A 76 -8.87 1.02 8.77
N ALA A 77 -7.97 0.70 7.85
CA ALA A 77 -7.92 -0.63 7.23
C ALA A 77 -7.63 -1.74 8.26
N ALA A 78 -6.76 -1.49 9.24
CA ALA A 78 -6.42 -2.48 10.26
C ALA A 78 -7.61 -2.78 11.20
N LEU A 79 -8.50 -1.82 11.41
CA LEU A 79 -9.70 -1.96 12.24
C LEU A 79 -10.88 -2.62 11.49
N ASP A 80 -10.87 -2.59 10.16
CA ASP A 80 -11.91 -3.17 9.32
C ASP A 80 -11.78 -4.69 9.20
N LYS A 81 -12.29 -5.40 10.22
CA LYS A 81 -12.23 -6.86 10.34
C LYS A 81 -13.04 -7.62 9.27
N VAL A 82 -13.90 -6.93 8.52
CA VAL A 82 -14.81 -7.55 7.55
C VAL A 82 -14.23 -7.45 6.14
N LYS A 83 -13.55 -6.35 5.84
CA LYS A 83 -13.07 -6.04 4.48
C LYS A 83 -11.81 -6.81 4.09
N PHE A 84 -10.90 -7.08 5.01
CA PHE A 84 -9.59 -7.62 4.69
C PHE A 84 -9.33 -9.01 5.28
N SER A 85 -8.58 -9.82 4.53
CA SER A 85 -8.15 -11.14 4.98
C SER A 85 -7.13 -11.08 6.14
N ALA A 86 -7.04 -12.17 6.92
CA ALA A 86 -6.13 -12.27 8.06
C ALA A 86 -4.65 -11.96 7.74
N PRO A 87 -4.07 -12.42 6.60
CA PRO A 87 -2.71 -12.05 6.23
C PRO A 87 -2.53 -10.54 6.02
N ILE A 88 -3.55 -9.86 5.51
CA ILE A 88 -3.53 -8.41 5.27
C ILE A 88 -3.59 -7.66 6.60
N HIS A 89 -4.40 -8.09 7.56
CA HIS A 89 -4.38 -7.51 8.91
C HIS A 89 -3.02 -7.65 9.60
N ALA A 90 -2.37 -8.81 9.46
CA ALA A 90 -1.01 -9.01 9.98
C ALA A 90 -0.01 -8.04 9.32
N ALA A 91 -0.08 -7.92 7.99
CA ALA A 91 0.77 -6.99 7.25
C ALA A 91 0.53 -5.52 7.64
N LEU A 92 -0.73 -5.10 7.81
CA LEU A 92 -1.09 -3.76 8.25
C LEU A 92 -0.52 -3.44 9.65
N THR A 93 -0.55 -4.40 10.56
CA THR A 93 0.03 -4.25 11.91
C THR A 93 1.54 -4.00 11.82
N VAL A 94 2.25 -4.77 11.00
CA VAL A 94 3.69 -4.58 10.77
C VAL A 94 3.98 -3.24 10.08
N ALA A 95 3.12 -2.83 9.13
CA ALA A 95 3.23 -1.56 8.44
C ALA A 95 3.09 -0.37 9.41
N LYS A 96 2.17 -0.43 10.39
CA LYS A 96 2.04 0.62 11.42
C LYS A 96 3.33 0.75 12.25
N VAL A 97 3.93 -0.37 12.66
CA VAL A 97 5.19 -0.35 13.41
C VAL A 97 6.32 0.29 12.59
N HIS A 98 6.41 -0.03 11.30
CA HIS A 98 7.38 0.60 10.42
C HIS A 98 7.12 2.09 10.23
N LEU A 99 5.86 2.50 10.09
CA LEU A 99 5.50 3.91 9.93
C LEU A 99 5.89 4.73 11.16
N ASN A 100 5.67 4.19 12.37
CA ASN A 100 6.12 4.82 13.62
C ASN A 100 7.65 5.05 13.65
N MET A 101 8.45 4.10 13.15
CA MET A 101 9.90 4.31 13.04
C MET A 101 10.26 5.47 12.11
N TYR A 102 9.48 5.70 11.05
CA TYR A 102 9.67 6.87 10.20
C TYR A 102 9.23 8.16 10.87
N TYR A 103 8.17 8.15 11.68
CA TYR A 103 7.79 9.30 12.51
C TYR A 103 8.93 9.67 13.46
N ASP A 104 9.46 8.71 14.21
CA ASP A 104 10.57 8.95 15.15
C ASP A 104 11.77 9.62 14.47
N ARG A 105 12.11 9.18 13.25
CA ARG A 105 13.21 9.78 12.46
C ARG A 105 12.88 11.16 11.93
N THR A 106 11.64 11.40 11.51
CA THR A 106 11.22 12.68 10.93
C THR A 106 11.10 13.75 12.01
N ASP A 107 10.57 13.40 13.18
CA ASP A 107 10.44 14.29 14.34
C ASP A 107 11.80 14.70 14.93
N GLN A 108 12.80 13.81 14.89
CA GLN A 108 14.17 14.12 15.30
C GLN A 108 14.84 15.17 14.39
N LEU A 109 14.37 15.31 13.15
CA LEU A 109 14.94 16.22 12.17
C LEU A 109 14.18 17.55 12.15
N LYS A 110 14.74 18.55 12.86
CA LYS A 110 14.19 19.91 12.97
C LYS A 110 13.79 20.55 11.64
N VAL A 111 14.45 20.19 10.53
CA VAL A 111 14.17 20.75 9.20
C VAL A 111 12.75 20.43 8.74
N TYR A 112 12.24 19.23 9.02
CA TYR A 112 10.85 18.87 8.68
C TYR A 112 9.85 19.68 9.49
N CYS A 113 10.08 19.82 10.80
CA CYS A 113 9.22 20.61 11.69
C CYS A 113 9.23 22.10 11.32
N ILE A 114 10.40 22.68 11.06
CA ILE A 114 10.52 24.09 10.65
C ILE A 114 9.83 24.32 9.30
N ALA A 115 10.04 23.44 8.31
CA ALA A 115 9.39 23.55 7.02
C ALA A 115 7.86 23.47 7.13
N MET A 116 7.36 22.60 8.00
CA MET A 116 5.92 22.46 8.25
C MET A 116 5.33 23.71 8.92
N VAL A 117 5.99 24.28 9.94
CA VAL A 117 5.50 25.48 10.65
C VAL A 117 5.57 26.75 9.80
N LEU A 118 6.59 26.87 8.96
CA LEU A 118 6.80 28.03 8.09
C LEU A 118 6.16 27.86 6.70
N HIS A 119 5.38 26.80 6.48
CA HIS A 119 4.67 26.62 5.23
C HIS A 119 3.59 27.73 5.07
N PRO A 120 3.53 28.42 3.92
CA PRO A 120 2.57 29.49 3.67
C PRO A 120 1.12 29.02 3.61
#